data_AF-A0A9Q0YAE8-F1
#
_entry.id   AF-A0A9Q0YAE8-F1
#
_cell.length_a   1.000
_cell.length_b   1.000
_cell.length_c   1.000
_cell.angle_alpha   90.00
_cell.angle_beta   90.00
_cell.angle_gamma   90.00
#
_symmetry.space_group_name_H-M   'P 1'
#
loop_
_entity.id
_entity.type
_entity.pdbx_description
1 polymer ?
#
loop_
_entity_poly.entity_id
_entity_poly.type
_entity_poly.pdbx_seq_one_letter_code
_entity_poly.pdbx_strand_id
1 'polypeptide(L)'
;MEDKTYRPLKRDPTTSLENEIGKAIKELKEQNKLNKKQATQLTPRNSLPSRIYGLPKVHKEGIPLRPIVSSINSPSYNLARHLADILPPLSGKRMSYIKNSQHFVERAKKISIETTDILVSFDVVSLFTNVPINDACKLIGDRLQADTTLHNRTQMTWEEIVHLTNLCLNSTYFKWHDQFYEQCEGQAMGSPCLLSRLISLWSILRL
;
A
#
# COMPACT_ATOMS: atom_id res chain seq x y z
N MET A 1 25.15 8.47 9.84
CA MET A 1 23.72 8.82 9.67
C MET A 1 22.95 7.72 10.37
N GLU A 2 22.32 8.01 11.51
CA GLU A 2 21.41 7.06 12.16
C GLU A 2 20.25 6.79 11.20
N ASP A 3 20.08 5.52 10.83
CA ASP A 3 19.07 5.06 9.89
C ASP A 3 17.68 5.17 10.56
N LYS A 4 16.96 6.26 10.26
CA LYS A 4 15.64 6.60 10.83
C LYS A 4 14.49 5.71 10.30
N THR A 5 14.80 4.70 9.49
CA THR A 5 13.79 3.88 8.81
C THR A 5 12.89 3.12 9.79
N TYR A 6 13.46 2.65 10.91
CA TYR A 6 12.73 1.87 11.91
C TYR A 6 12.90 2.45 13.32
N ARG A 7 11.80 2.51 14.07
CA ARG A 7 11.81 2.92 15.48
C ARG A 7 11.40 1.76 16.38
N PRO A 8 12.13 1.49 17.48
CA PRO A 8 11.73 0.46 18.44
C PRO A 8 10.45 0.86 19.17
N LEU A 9 9.57 -0.11 19.38
CA LEU A 9 8.33 0.03 20.14
C LEU A 9 8.48 -0.60 21.53
N LYS A 10 7.93 0.09 22.54
CA LYS A 10 7.98 -0.39 23.94
C LYS A 10 7.07 -1.61 24.21
N ARG A 11 6.08 -1.84 23.36
CA ARG A 11 5.05 -2.88 23.53
C ARG A 11 4.53 -3.34 22.18
N ASP A 12 3.95 -4.54 22.17
CA ASP A 12 3.24 -5.07 21.01
C ASP A 12 2.02 -4.20 20.66
N PRO A 13 1.96 -3.58 19.46
CA PRO A 13 0.82 -2.76 19.05
C PRO A 13 -0.36 -3.59 18.52
N THR A 14 -0.22 -4.92 18.37
CA THR A 14 -1.20 -5.81 17.71
C THR A 14 -2.62 -5.57 18.23
N THR A 15 -2.85 -5.72 19.53
CA THR A 15 -4.19 -5.57 20.14
C THR A 15 -4.73 -4.14 20.01
N SER A 16 -3.87 -3.13 20.07
CA SER A 16 -4.28 -1.74 19.89
C SER A 16 -4.82 -1.51 18.48
N LEU A 17 -4.12 -2.04 17.47
CA LEU A 17 -4.53 -1.95 16.07
C LEU A 17 -5.78 -2.79 15.80
N GLU A 18 -5.92 -3.97 16.41
CA GLU A 18 -7.15 -4.76 16.32
C GLU A 18 -8.36 -3.97 16.83
N ASN A 19 -8.22 -3.31 17.97
CA ASN A 19 -9.29 -2.51 18.56
C ASN A 19 -9.65 -1.30 17.68
N GLU A 20 -8.64 -0.61 17.14
CA GLU A 20 -8.84 0.55 16.28
C GLU A 20 -9.55 0.17 14.97
N ILE A 21 -9.06 -0.87 14.29
CA ILE A 21 -9.71 -1.40 13.08
C ILE A 21 -11.11 -1.93 13.43
N GLY A 22 -11.24 -2.70 14.51
CA GLY A 22 -12.52 -3.25 14.96
C GLY A 22 -13.56 -2.16 15.25
N LYS A 23 -13.15 -1.03 15.81
CA LYS A 23 -14.01 0.14 16.02
C LYS A 23 -14.48 0.74 14.68
N ALA A 24 -13.57 1.00 13.75
CA ALA A 24 -13.93 1.54 12.43
C ALA A 24 -14.89 0.61 11.67
N ILE A 25 -14.65 -0.70 11.69
CA ILE A 25 -15.53 -1.68 11.05
C ILE A 25 -16.90 -1.76 11.73
N LYS A 26 -16.95 -1.63 13.06
CA LYS A 26 -18.21 -1.60 13.81
C LYS A 26 -19.05 -0.38 13.44
N GLU A 27 -18.45 0.81 13.37
CA GLU A 27 -19.14 2.04 12.98
C GLU A 27 -19.74 1.92 11.56
N LEU A 28 -18.96 1.41 10.60
CA LEU A 28 -19.44 1.18 9.24
C LEU A 28 -20.57 0.14 9.16
N LYS A 29 -20.54 -0.87 10.03
CA LYS A 29 -21.63 -1.85 10.13
C LYS A 29 -22.91 -1.21 10.69
N GLU A 30 -22.80 -0.39 11.74
CA GLU A 30 -23.94 0.31 12.34
C GLU A 30 -24.61 1.28 11.36
N GLN A 31 -23.82 1.89 10.49
CA GLN A 31 -24.29 2.74 9.39
C GLN A 31 -24.79 1.97 8.16
N ASN A 32 -24.91 0.63 8.24
CA ASN A 32 -25.31 -0.26 7.13
C ASN A 32 -24.42 -0.16 5.87
N LYS A 33 -23.16 0.32 6.02
CA LYS A 33 -22.16 0.38 4.94
C LYS A 33 -21.54 -0.98 4.63
N LEU A 34 -21.52 -1.85 5.64
CA LEU A 34 -21.01 -3.21 5.56
C LEU A 34 -22.08 -4.21 6.00
N ASN A 35 -22.25 -5.29 5.23
CA ASN A 35 -23.11 -6.38 5.66
C ASN A 35 -22.45 -7.21 6.78
N LYS A 36 -23.23 -8.06 7.46
CA LYS A 36 -22.75 -8.88 8.59
C LYS A 36 -21.55 -9.75 8.23
N LYS A 37 -21.52 -10.31 7.01
CA LYS A 37 -20.42 -11.18 6.53
C LYS A 37 -19.15 -10.37 6.32
N GLN A 38 -19.24 -9.23 5.63
CA GLN A 38 -18.13 -8.30 5.43
C GLN A 38 -17.57 -7.82 6.77
N ALA A 39 -18.41 -7.31 7.67
CA ALA A 39 -17.97 -6.83 8.97
C ALA A 39 -17.25 -7.94 9.77
N THR A 40 -17.74 -9.18 9.73
CA THR A 40 -17.09 -10.32 10.40
C THR A 40 -15.73 -10.65 9.78
N GLN A 41 -15.60 -10.59 8.46
CA GLN A 41 -14.35 -10.87 7.75
C GLN A 41 -13.30 -9.76 7.95
N LEU A 42 -13.74 -8.51 8.03
CA LEU A 42 -12.87 -7.33 8.15
C LEU A 42 -12.46 -7.04 9.59
N THR A 43 -13.24 -7.47 10.58
CA THR A 43 -12.88 -7.32 11.99
C THR A 43 -11.73 -8.26 12.33
N PRO A 44 -10.53 -7.76 12.66
CA PRO A 44 -9.41 -8.61 13.05
C PRO A 44 -9.70 -9.28 14.40
N ARG A 45 -9.23 -10.52 14.54
CA ARG A 45 -9.35 -11.32 15.76
C ARG A 45 -8.13 -12.22 15.90
N ASN A 46 -7.53 -12.24 17.08
CA ASN A 46 -6.36 -13.08 17.38
C ASN A 46 -5.24 -12.94 16.34
N SER A 47 -5.01 -11.71 15.89
CA SER A 47 -4.01 -11.38 14.88
C SER A 47 -2.61 -11.66 15.41
N LEU A 48 -1.70 -11.92 14.50
CA LEU A 48 -0.28 -12.11 14.80
C LEU A 48 0.49 -10.85 14.42
N PRO A 49 1.54 -10.49 15.18
CA PRO A 49 2.43 -9.43 14.77
C PRO A 49 3.14 -9.81 13.47
N SER A 50 3.28 -8.84 12.56
CA SER A 50 4.01 -9.05 11.31
C SER A 50 5.46 -9.47 11.58
N ARG A 51 6.08 -10.20 10.65
CA ARG A 51 7.46 -10.68 10.80
C ARG A 51 8.33 -10.15 9.68
N ILE A 52 9.56 -9.76 9.99
CA ILE A 52 10.55 -9.36 8.99
C ILE A 52 11.46 -10.53 8.61
N TYR A 53 11.80 -10.63 7.33
CA TYR A 53 12.78 -11.58 6.80
C TYR A 53 13.53 -10.96 5.62
N GLY A 54 14.73 -11.49 5.31
CA GLY A 54 15.57 -10.99 4.23
C GLY A 54 15.58 -11.93 3.02
N LEU A 55 15.38 -11.39 1.82
CA LEU A 55 15.61 -12.12 0.56
C LEU A 55 16.96 -11.73 -0.04
N PRO A 56 17.86 -12.69 -0.36
CA PRO A 56 19.18 -12.38 -0.91
C PRO A 56 19.09 -11.79 -2.32
N LYS A 57 19.80 -10.67 -2.55
CA LYS A 57 19.99 -10.11 -3.91
C LYS A 57 21.22 -10.75 -4.56
N VAL A 58 21.07 -11.98 -5.04
CA VAL A 58 22.16 -12.82 -5.60
C VAL A 58 22.92 -12.20 -6.79
N HIS A 59 22.35 -11.18 -7.44
CA HIS A 59 22.94 -10.47 -8.57
C HIS A 59 23.78 -9.24 -8.16
N LYS A 60 23.93 -8.96 -6.86
CA LYS A 60 24.73 -7.84 -6.35
C LYS A 60 25.92 -8.35 -5.55
N GLU A 61 27.04 -7.65 -5.67
CA GLU A 61 28.24 -7.91 -4.87
C GLU A 61 27.91 -7.89 -3.37
N GLY A 62 28.47 -8.83 -2.60
CA GLY A 62 28.17 -9.01 -1.18
C GLY A 62 26.78 -9.60 -0.86
N ILE A 63 25.95 -9.90 -1.87
CA ILE A 63 24.63 -10.53 -1.75
C ILE A 63 23.78 -9.87 -0.63
N PRO A 64 23.54 -8.54 -0.70
CA PRO A 64 22.79 -7.84 0.33
C PRO A 64 21.36 -8.39 0.43
N LEU A 65 20.81 -8.38 1.65
CA LEU A 65 19.43 -8.78 1.89
C LEU A 65 18.45 -7.67 1.49
N ARG A 66 17.30 -8.07 0.95
CA ARG A 66 16.12 -7.24 0.77
C ARG A 66 15.16 -7.51 1.93
N PRO A 67 14.94 -6.58 2.87
CA PRO A 67 13.99 -6.78 3.96
C PRO A 67 12.55 -6.83 3.40
N ILE A 68 11.79 -7.82 3.86
CA ILE A 68 10.36 -8.01 3.57
C ILE A 68 9.64 -8.22 4.89
N VAL A 69 8.53 -7.50 5.08
CA VAL A 69 7.61 -7.69 6.20
C VAL A 69 6.43 -8.53 5.73
N SER A 70 6.28 -9.72 6.31
CA SER A 70 5.10 -10.55 6.12
C SER A 70 3.96 -10.04 6.99
N SER A 71 2.93 -9.47 6.35
CA SER A 71 1.70 -9.03 7.00
C SER A 71 0.62 -10.12 7.06
N ILE A 72 0.95 -11.38 6.74
CA ILE A 72 -0.01 -12.49 6.82
C ILE A 72 -0.51 -12.62 8.26
N ASN A 73 -1.83 -12.70 8.44
CA ASN A 73 -2.52 -12.74 9.74
C ASN A 73 -2.30 -11.50 10.62
N SER A 74 -1.78 -10.40 10.07
CA SER A 74 -1.70 -9.12 10.79
C SER A 74 -3.08 -8.45 10.89
N PRO A 75 -3.29 -7.53 11.86
CA PRO A 75 -4.58 -6.87 12.06
C PRO A 75 -5.15 -6.20 10.80
N SER A 76 -4.29 -5.60 9.98
CA SER A 76 -4.71 -4.84 8.79
C SER A 76 -4.84 -5.70 7.52
N TYR A 77 -4.50 -6.99 7.55
CA TYR A 77 -4.39 -7.84 6.35
C TYR A 77 -5.68 -7.91 5.53
N ASN A 78 -6.80 -8.29 6.19
CA ASN A 78 -8.09 -8.43 5.50
C ASN A 78 -8.65 -7.09 5.06
N LEU A 79 -8.45 -6.03 5.85
CA LEU A 79 -8.85 -4.68 5.50
C LEU A 79 -8.10 -4.18 4.27
N ALA A 80 -6.77 -4.33 4.25
CA ALA A 80 -5.94 -3.94 3.12
C ALA A 80 -6.31 -4.70 1.84
N ARG A 81 -6.65 -5.99 1.95
CA ARG A 81 -7.15 -6.79 0.83
C ARG A 81 -8.49 -6.26 0.32
N HIS A 82 -9.43 -5.95 1.21
CA HIS A 82 -10.74 -5.42 0.82
C HIS A 82 -10.64 -4.07 0.12
N LEU A 83 -9.80 -3.16 0.64
CA LEU A 83 -9.54 -1.87 -0.01
C LEU A 83 -8.91 -2.07 -1.40
N ALA A 84 -8.08 -3.09 -1.58
CA ALA A 84 -7.47 -3.40 -2.86
C ALA A 84 -8.44 -3.92 -3.93
N ASP A 85 -9.61 -4.40 -3.53
CA ASP A 85 -10.70 -4.75 -4.44
C ASP A 85 -11.50 -3.49 -4.87
N ILE A 86 -11.51 -2.44 -4.03
CA ILE A 86 -12.24 -1.18 -4.30
C ILE A 86 -11.42 -0.24 -5.17
N LEU A 87 -10.12 -0.06 -4.87
CA LEU A 87 -9.26 0.93 -5.54
C LEU A 87 -8.84 0.68 -7.01
N PRO A 88 -8.97 -0.53 -7.65
CA PRO A 88 -8.43 -0.76 -8.99
C PRO A 88 -8.85 0.25 -10.08
N PRO A 89 -10.13 0.70 -10.16
CA PRO A 89 -10.56 1.68 -11.16
C PRO A 89 -9.91 3.06 -11.09
N LEU A 90 -9.17 3.37 -10.01
CA LEU A 90 -8.47 4.65 -9.87
C LEU A 90 -7.16 4.69 -10.66
N SER A 91 -6.62 3.51 -10.98
CA SER A 91 -5.35 3.33 -11.68
C SER A 91 -5.59 3.21 -13.20
N GLY A 92 -4.57 3.50 -14.01
CA GLY A 92 -4.63 3.22 -15.45
C GLY A 92 -5.30 4.26 -16.35
N LYS A 93 -5.84 5.34 -15.78
CA LYS A 93 -6.52 6.41 -16.54
C LYS A 93 -5.57 7.42 -17.22
N ARG A 94 -4.26 7.34 -16.97
CA ARG A 94 -3.28 8.31 -17.50
C ARG A 94 -2.66 7.83 -18.80
N MET A 95 -2.33 8.78 -19.67
CA MET A 95 -1.66 8.49 -20.94
C MET A 95 -0.30 7.80 -20.75
N SER A 96 0.44 8.10 -19.69
CA SER A 96 1.74 7.45 -19.39
C SER A 96 1.62 6.07 -18.74
N TYR A 97 0.41 5.59 -18.44
CA TYR A 97 0.23 4.30 -17.78
C TYR A 97 0.69 3.13 -18.67
N ILE A 98 1.47 2.23 -18.09
CA ILE A 98 1.91 0.99 -18.71
C ILE A 98 1.35 -0.18 -17.90
N LYS A 99 0.46 -0.97 -18.53
CA LYS A 99 -0.17 -2.14 -17.88
C LYS A 99 0.82 -3.26 -17.57
N ASN A 100 1.70 -3.58 -18.51
CA ASN A 100 2.65 -4.70 -18.42
C ASN A 100 3.77 -4.52 -19.48
N SER A 101 4.73 -5.45 -19.49
CA SER A 101 5.87 -5.45 -20.42
C SER A 101 5.46 -5.53 -21.90
N GLN A 102 4.41 -6.29 -22.22
CA GLN A 102 3.89 -6.39 -23.59
C GLN A 102 3.35 -5.05 -24.08
N HIS A 103 2.50 -4.40 -23.27
CA HIS A 103 1.96 -3.06 -23.56
C HIS A 103 3.07 -2.01 -23.69
N PHE A 104 4.13 -2.11 -22.88
CA PHE A 104 5.30 -1.25 -23.02
C PHE A 104 5.95 -1.41 -24.40
N VAL A 105 6.23 -2.64 -24.82
CA VAL A 105 6.85 -2.95 -26.12
C VAL A 105 5.99 -2.43 -27.27
N GLU A 106 4.66 -2.63 -27.20
CA GLU A 106 3.73 -2.13 -28.21
C GLU A 106 3.72 -0.60 -28.33
N ARG A 107 3.89 0.13 -27.22
CA ARG A 107 3.98 1.59 -27.23
C ARG A 107 5.34 2.07 -27.70
N ALA A 108 6.42 1.45 -27.23
CA ALA A 108 7.78 1.79 -27.62
C ALA A 108 7.98 1.67 -29.13
N LYS A 109 7.40 0.63 -29.77
CA LYS A 109 7.43 0.43 -31.22
C LYS A 109 6.74 1.53 -32.03
N LYS A 110 5.86 2.33 -31.42
CA LYS A 110 5.13 3.42 -32.10
C LYS A 110 5.84 4.77 -32.00
N ILE A 111 6.95 4.85 -31.26
CA ILE A 111 7.72 6.08 -31.11
C ILE A 111 8.66 6.20 -32.31
N SER A 112 8.54 7.30 -33.07
CA SER A 112 9.54 7.68 -34.08
C SER A 112 10.72 8.34 -33.38
N ILE A 113 11.94 7.96 -33.76
CA ILE A 113 13.18 8.46 -33.14
C ILE A 113 13.97 9.18 -34.22
N GLU A 114 14.27 10.45 -33.98
CA GLU A 114 15.13 11.26 -34.84
C GLU A 114 16.61 11.07 -34.47
N THR A 115 17.52 11.40 -35.40
CA THR A 115 18.97 11.27 -35.16
C THR A 115 19.50 12.17 -34.03
N THR A 116 18.75 13.20 -33.65
CA THR A 116 19.07 14.11 -32.54
C THR A 116 18.54 13.64 -31.20
N ASP A 117 17.69 12.61 -31.17
CA ASP A 117 17.05 12.14 -29.94
C ASP A 117 18.03 11.33 -29.09
N ILE A 118 17.88 11.45 -27.77
CA ILE A 118 18.68 10.72 -26.79
C ILE A 118 17.76 9.89 -25.88
N LEU A 119 18.19 8.66 -25.59
CA LEU A 119 17.51 7.82 -24.61
C LEU A 119 17.95 8.21 -23.21
N VAL A 120 17.00 8.61 -22.38
CA VAL A 120 17.21 8.88 -20.96
C VAL A 120 16.46 7.84 -20.14
N SER A 121 17.14 7.22 -19.18
CA SER A 121 16.55 6.24 -18.26
C SER A 121 16.77 6.67 -16.82
N PHE A 122 15.70 6.62 -16.02
CA PHE A 122 15.72 6.92 -14.60
C PHE A 122 15.27 5.69 -13.81
N ASP A 123 15.94 5.40 -12.70
CA ASP A 123 15.54 4.37 -11.75
C ASP A 123 15.13 5.00 -10.42
N VAL A 124 13.96 4.60 -9.89
CA VAL A 124 13.47 5.12 -8.62
C VAL A 124 14.07 4.31 -7.48
N VAL A 125 14.90 4.96 -6.68
CA VAL A 125 15.49 4.34 -5.49
C VAL A 125 14.46 4.24 -4.37
N SER A 126 14.34 3.04 -3.80
CA SER A 126 13.56 2.78 -2.58
C SER A 126 12.09 3.23 -2.65
N LEU A 127 11.42 2.91 -3.76
CA LEU A 127 10.04 3.31 -4.06
C LEU A 127 9.04 3.09 -2.92
N PHE A 128 9.12 1.97 -2.19
CA PHE A 128 8.17 1.67 -1.10
C PHE A 128 8.43 2.50 0.16
N THR A 129 9.69 2.71 0.55
CA THR A 129 10.05 3.42 1.79
C THR A 129 10.01 4.94 1.62
N ASN A 130 9.88 5.44 0.39
CA ASN A 130 9.83 6.87 0.08
C ASN A 130 8.44 7.39 -0.29
N VAL A 131 7.37 6.58 -0.16
CA VAL A 131 6.00 7.04 -0.45
C VAL A 131 5.51 8.00 0.66
N PRO A 132 5.20 9.27 0.36
CA PRO A 132 4.56 10.17 1.32
C PRO A 132 3.11 9.76 1.55
N ILE A 133 2.84 9.13 2.70
CA ILE A 133 1.53 8.56 3.05
C ILE A 133 0.41 9.60 2.94
N ASN A 134 0.63 10.81 3.48
CA ASN A 134 -0.37 11.87 3.47
C ASN A 134 -0.75 12.33 2.04
N ASP A 135 0.24 12.53 1.18
CA ASP A 135 0.01 12.92 -0.21
C ASP A 135 -0.69 11.80 -0.99
N ALA A 136 -0.32 10.54 -0.71
CA ALA A 136 -0.96 9.38 -1.31
C ALA A 136 -2.43 9.27 -0.90
N CYS A 137 -2.76 9.46 0.39
CA CYS A 137 -4.12 9.49 0.89
C CYS A 137 -4.95 10.63 0.27
N LYS A 138 -4.36 11.83 0.17
CA LYS A 138 -5.01 12.98 -0.50
C LYS A 138 -5.33 12.66 -1.96
N LEU A 139 -4.36 12.12 -2.69
CA LEU A 139 -4.54 11.72 -4.09
C LEU A 139 -5.63 10.65 -4.28
N ILE A 140 -5.71 9.68 -3.36
CA ILE A 140 -6.80 8.69 -3.37
C ILE A 140 -8.14 9.39 -3.17
N GLY A 141 -8.23 10.30 -2.21
CA GLY A 141 -9.44 11.08 -1.93
C GLY A 141 -9.93 11.82 -3.17
N ASP A 142 -9.05 12.62 -3.78
CA ASP A 142 -9.35 13.38 -5.00
C ASP A 142 -9.86 12.46 -6.14
N ARG A 143 -9.24 11.27 -6.28
CA ARG A 143 -9.60 10.30 -7.32
C ARG A 143 -10.92 9.60 -7.04
N LEU A 144 -11.20 9.26 -5.78
CA LEU A 144 -12.45 8.62 -5.37
C LEU A 144 -13.62 9.60 -5.47
N GLN A 145 -13.41 10.87 -5.08
CA GLN A 145 -14.41 11.92 -5.20
C GLN A 145 -14.83 12.13 -6.66
N ALA A 146 -13.88 12.06 -7.60
CA ALA A 146 -14.14 12.14 -9.03
C ALA A 146 -14.67 10.82 -9.66
N ASP A 147 -14.75 9.72 -8.89
CA ASP A 147 -15.11 8.41 -9.44
C ASP A 147 -16.61 8.13 -9.35
N THR A 148 -17.31 8.39 -10.45
CA THR A 148 -18.75 8.15 -10.57
C THR A 148 -19.16 6.69 -10.39
N THR A 149 -18.22 5.72 -10.46
CA THR A 149 -18.51 4.28 -10.34
C THR A 149 -18.33 3.74 -8.92
N LEU A 150 -18.02 4.59 -7.93
CA LEU A 150 -17.74 4.17 -6.55
C LEU A 150 -18.89 3.40 -5.90
N HIS A 151 -20.12 3.90 -6.06
CA HIS A 151 -21.34 3.29 -5.51
C HIS A 151 -21.59 1.85 -6.01
N ASN A 152 -21.06 1.48 -7.18
CA ASN A 152 -21.18 0.12 -7.71
C ASN A 152 -20.27 -0.89 -6.99
N ARG A 153 -19.25 -0.40 -6.26
CA ARG A 153 -18.24 -1.24 -5.58
C ARG A 153 -18.46 -1.33 -4.09
N THR A 154 -18.99 -0.28 -3.48
CA THR A 154 -19.16 -0.18 -2.03
C THR A 154 -20.17 0.89 -1.66
N GLN A 155 -20.79 0.74 -0.49
CA GLN A 155 -21.64 1.78 0.11
C GLN A 155 -20.84 2.82 0.89
N MET A 156 -19.55 2.56 1.12
CA MET A 156 -18.66 3.47 1.85
C MET A 156 -18.47 4.78 1.07
N THR A 157 -18.37 5.89 1.80
CA THR A 157 -17.99 7.18 1.21
C THR A 157 -16.49 7.20 0.89
N TRP A 158 -16.06 8.17 0.09
CA TRP A 158 -14.64 8.30 -0.24
C TRP A 158 -13.81 8.65 0.99
N GLU A 159 -14.36 9.43 1.93
CA GLU A 159 -13.73 9.79 3.21
C GLU A 159 -13.47 8.56 4.07
N GLU A 160 -14.46 7.66 4.17
CA GLU A 160 -14.34 6.40 4.92
C GLU A 160 -13.26 5.49 4.32
N ILE A 161 -13.20 5.39 2.98
CA ILE A 161 -12.16 4.62 2.28
C ILE A 161 -10.78 5.22 2.52
N VAL A 162 -10.64 6.55 2.46
CA VAL A 162 -9.37 7.24 2.73
C VAL A 162 -8.94 7.03 4.18
N HIS A 163 -9.87 7.12 5.13
CA HIS A 163 -9.60 6.86 6.55
C HIS A 163 -9.10 5.44 6.78
N LEU A 164 -9.79 4.43 6.26
CA LEU A 164 -9.37 3.02 6.35
C LEU A 164 -8.03 2.77 5.65
N THR A 165 -7.79 3.44 4.52
CA THR A 165 -6.50 3.36 3.81
C THR A 165 -5.38 3.93 4.65
N ASN A 166 -5.59 5.12 5.25
CA ASN A 166 -4.62 5.73 6.15
C ASN A 166 -4.34 4.85 7.37
N LEU A 167 -5.37 4.22 7.93
CA LEU A 167 -5.23 3.26 9.03
C LEU A 167 -4.33 2.08 8.64
N CYS A 168 -4.57 1.47 7.47
CA CYS A 168 -3.72 0.40 6.96
C CYS A 168 -2.26 0.84 6.73
N LEU A 169 -2.04 2.03 6.17
CA LEU A 169 -0.70 2.55 5.90
C LEU A 169 0.07 2.81 7.21
N ASN A 170 -0.60 3.36 8.22
CA ASN A 170 0.04 3.63 9.52
C ASN A 170 0.14 2.38 10.43
N SER A 171 -0.38 1.23 10.00
CA SER A 171 -0.31 -0.04 10.75
C SER A 171 0.96 -0.86 10.46
N THR A 172 2.04 -0.23 10.00
CA THR A 172 3.26 -0.93 9.55
C THR A 172 4.24 -1.12 10.71
N TYR A 173 4.19 -2.31 11.33
CA TYR A 173 5.13 -2.75 12.36
C TYR A 173 5.50 -4.23 12.16
N PHE A 174 6.59 -4.67 12.78
CA PHE A 174 7.02 -6.06 12.78
C PHE A 174 7.77 -6.45 14.06
N LYS A 175 7.82 -7.76 14.31
CA LYS A 175 8.60 -8.38 15.39
C LYS A 175 9.94 -8.89 14.85
N TRP A 176 11.03 -8.62 15.56
CA TRP A 176 12.39 -9.11 15.30
C TRP A 176 13.13 -9.37 16.62
N HIS A 177 13.65 -10.59 16.81
CA HIS A 177 14.30 -11.03 18.06
C HIS A 177 13.56 -10.60 19.33
N ASP A 178 12.27 -10.89 19.40
CA ASP A 178 11.38 -10.54 20.53
C ASP A 178 11.19 -9.04 20.83
N GLN A 179 11.71 -8.18 19.96
CA GLN A 179 11.48 -6.74 19.97
C GLN A 179 10.52 -6.34 18.86
N PHE A 180 9.80 -5.25 19.07
CA PHE A 180 8.85 -4.69 18.10
C PHE A 180 9.43 -3.42 17.50
N TYR A 181 9.22 -3.25 16.20
CA TYR A 181 9.67 -2.09 15.45
C TYR A 181 8.53 -1.60 14.57
N GLU A 182 8.38 -0.29 14.49
CA GLU A 182 7.55 0.36 13.48
C GLU A 182 8.44 0.92 12.36
N GLN A 183 7.88 0.97 11.16
CA GLN A 183 8.51 1.66 10.05
C GLN A 183 8.06 3.13 10.05
N CYS A 184 9.02 4.04 10.15
CA CYS A 184 8.72 5.47 10.30
C CYS A 184 8.50 6.17 8.96
N GLU A 185 9.08 5.65 7.87
CA GLU A 185 9.01 6.27 6.55
C GLU A 185 8.54 5.29 5.48
N GLY A 186 7.64 5.79 4.63
CA GLY A 186 6.99 5.03 3.57
C GLY A 186 6.29 3.78 4.10
N GLN A 187 6.49 2.66 3.43
CA GLN A 187 5.84 1.42 3.78
C GLN A 187 6.73 0.20 3.62
N ALA A 188 6.39 -0.85 4.38
CA ALA A 188 7.11 -2.10 4.31
C ALA A 188 6.77 -2.86 3.02
N MET A 189 7.80 -3.42 2.41
CA MET A 189 7.62 -4.39 1.34
C MET A 189 6.96 -5.65 1.92
N GLY A 190 5.91 -6.18 1.26
CA GLY A 190 5.20 -7.39 1.69
C GLY A 190 3.82 -7.18 2.32
N SER A 191 3.39 -5.92 2.50
CA SER A 191 1.99 -5.60 2.80
C SER A 191 1.07 -6.04 1.64
N PRO A 192 -0.08 -6.70 1.92
CA PRO A 192 -0.79 -7.52 0.96
C PRO A 192 -1.18 -6.84 -0.33
N CYS A 193 -1.55 -5.55 -0.38
CA CYS A 193 -2.05 -4.97 -1.63
C CYS A 193 -2.08 -3.44 -1.77
N LEU A 194 -1.96 -2.65 -0.70
CA LEU A 194 -2.18 -1.19 -0.82
C LEU A 194 -1.04 -0.48 -1.57
N LEU A 195 0.21 -0.91 -1.42
CA LEU A 195 1.36 -0.21 -1.98
C LEU A 195 1.58 -0.35 -3.46
N SER A 196 1.53 -1.56 -4.02
CA SER A 196 1.74 -1.71 -5.47
C SER A 196 0.72 -0.89 -6.27
N ARG A 197 -0.49 -0.71 -5.72
CA ARG A 197 -1.57 0.09 -6.31
C ARG A 197 -1.42 1.58 -6.01
N LEU A 198 -1.07 1.96 -4.78
CA LEU A 198 -0.71 3.36 -4.43
C LEU A 198 0.47 3.88 -5.22
N ILE A 199 1.49 3.05 -5.43
CA ILE A 199 2.64 3.34 -6.27
C ILE A 199 2.19 3.58 -7.71
N SER A 200 1.29 2.76 -8.28
CA SER A 200 0.75 3.03 -9.62
C SER A 200 -0.04 4.35 -9.72
N LEU A 201 -0.57 4.86 -8.60
CA LEU A 201 -1.23 6.16 -8.52
C LEU A 201 -0.24 7.32 -8.31
N TRP A 202 0.80 7.11 -7.49
CA TRP A 202 1.78 8.14 -7.06
C TRP A 202 2.97 8.30 -8.02
N SER A 203 3.46 7.22 -8.65
CA SER A 203 4.65 7.20 -9.52
C SER A 203 4.52 8.03 -10.81
N ILE A 204 3.42 8.75 -11.00
CA ILE A 204 3.08 9.45 -12.24
C ILE A 204 2.93 10.97 -11.99
N LEU A 205 3.21 11.47 -10.78
CA LEU A 205 3.08 12.90 -10.44
C LEU A 205 4.39 13.67 -10.36
N ARG A 206 5.55 13.03 -10.56
CA ARG A 206 6.87 13.70 -10.57
C ARG A 206 7.81 13.16 -11.65
N LEU A 207 7.29 13.00 -12.86
CA LEU A 207 8.07 13.01 -14.11
C LEU A 207 7.34 13.91 -15.09
#